data_AF-A0A8B8F7C1-F1
#
_entry.id   AF-A0A8B8F7C1-F1
#
_cell.length_a   1.000
_cell.length_b   1.000
_cell.length_c   1.000
_cell.angle_alpha   90.00
_cell.angle_beta   90.00
_cell.angle_gamma   90.00
#
_symmetry.space_group_name_H-M   'P 1'
#
loop_
_entity.id
_entity.type
_entity.pdbx_description
1 polymer ?
#
loop_
_entity_poly.entity_id
_entity_poly.type
_entity_poly.pdbx_seq_one_letter_code
_entity_poly.pdbx_strand_id
1 'polypeptide(L)'
;MPYKCYVDGCRSKDGVVGSTTKLFRFDISLLAEQYNKLDFNSITENILYYICGNIVKKLIPTLKCDGCIEAITEPFIENDHVYQNNTTPKNFTIMKNRGDLKYASDGVYKIVKLTETLFKTIMVDKKQMFIKNMDLKIMISVQNSLATNAILFPECDTCWNSTDLLARPHKIDIINKVTRTYLNVRLYSYSNITSSIMKTASKRQKLSKTILFYNMKKLLTYQNKLC
;
A
#
# COMPACT_ATOMS: atom_id res chain seq x y z
N MET A 1 1.69 -21.01 26.15
CA MET A 1 2.48 -21.35 24.95
C MET A 1 3.13 -20.08 24.42
N PRO A 2 4.44 -20.07 24.10
CA PRO A 2 5.10 -18.91 23.50
C PRO A 2 4.59 -18.72 22.06
N TYR A 3 3.99 -17.56 21.78
CA TYR A 3 3.56 -17.21 20.43
C TYR A 3 4.77 -16.67 19.66
N LYS A 4 5.11 -17.31 18.54
CA LYS A 4 6.16 -16.82 17.63
C LYS A 4 5.51 -15.88 16.61
N CYS A 5 5.99 -14.65 16.54
CA CYS A 5 5.58 -13.71 15.50
C CYS A 5 6.17 -14.17 14.16
N TYR A 6 5.32 -14.44 13.16
CA TYR A 6 5.70 -14.97 11.84
C TYR A 6 6.08 -13.89 10.82
N VAL A 7 6.37 -12.67 11.26
CA VAL A 7 6.80 -11.61 10.35
C VAL A 7 8.31 -11.64 10.19
N ASP A 8 8.79 -11.62 8.94
CA ASP A 8 10.22 -11.64 8.64
C ASP A 8 10.93 -10.45 9.29
N GLY A 9 12.02 -10.75 10.01
CA GLY A 9 12.76 -9.77 10.80
C GLY A 9 12.22 -9.50 12.21
N CYS A 10 11.12 -10.14 12.63
CA CYS A 10 10.63 -10.02 14.00
C CYS A 10 11.49 -10.84 14.97
N ARG A 11 12.18 -10.16 15.90
CA ARG A 11 13.00 -10.80 16.96
C ARG A 11 12.23 -11.05 18.26
N SER A 12 10.92 -10.80 18.27
CA SER A 12 10.11 -10.95 19.49
C SER A 12 9.97 -12.42 19.86
N LYS A 13 10.51 -12.80 21.02
CA LYS A 13 10.32 -14.11 21.65
C LYS A 13 9.41 -13.91 22.86
N ASP A 14 8.12 -14.15 22.71
CA ASP A 14 7.22 -14.15 23.86
C ASP A 14 7.50 -15.40 24.71
N GLY A 15 7.57 -15.24 26.04
CA GLY A 15 7.73 -16.34 27.00
C GLY A 15 9.07 -16.41 27.74
N VAL A 16 10.00 -15.48 27.51
CA VAL A 16 11.21 -15.35 28.36
C VAL A 16 10.85 -14.50 29.58
N VAL A 17 11.08 -15.03 30.78
CA VAL A 17 10.94 -14.32 32.05
C VAL A 17 11.77 -13.03 31.98
N GLY A 18 11.11 -11.87 32.00
CA GLY A 18 11.74 -10.55 31.84
C GLY A 18 11.43 -9.82 30.51
N SER A 19 10.72 -10.44 29.56
CA SER A 19 10.27 -9.74 28.36
C SER A 19 9.08 -8.82 28.65
N THR A 20 9.25 -7.51 28.45
CA THR A 20 8.20 -6.48 28.56
C THR A 20 7.37 -6.33 27.29
N THR A 21 7.50 -7.22 26.31
CA THR A 21 6.66 -7.22 25.10
C THR A 21 5.21 -7.57 25.45
N LYS A 22 4.48 -6.58 25.96
CA LYS A 22 3.02 -6.61 25.88
C LYS A 22 2.67 -6.70 24.40
N LEU A 23 2.09 -7.83 23.98
CA LEU A 23 1.31 -7.90 22.76
C LEU A 23 0.30 -6.75 22.85
N PHE A 24 0.59 -5.64 22.19
CA PHE A 24 -0.40 -4.59 21.98
C PHE A 24 -1.48 -5.25 21.14
N ARG A 25 -2.53 -5.73 21.81
CA ARG A 25 -3.79 -6.06 21.17
C ARG A 25 -4.29 -4.76 20.58
N PHE A 26 -4.00 -4.59 19.30
CA PHE A 26 -4.72 -3.63 18.49
C PHE A 26 -6.16 -4.13 18.51
N ASP A 27 -7.11 -3.32 18.99
CA ASP A 27 -8.51 -3.73 19.00
C ASP A 27 -9.01 -3.80 17.55
N ILE A 28 -8.88 -4.99 16.96
CA ILE A 28 -9.32 -5.32 15.61
C ILE A 28 -10.82 -5.08 15.48
N SER A 29 -11.58 -5.23 16.55
CA SER A 29 -13.03 -4.94 16.61
C SER A 29 -13.35 -3.48 16.28
N LEU A 30 -12.56 -2.54 16.80
CA LEU A 30 -12.74 -1.10 16.54
C LEU A 30 -12.39 -0.72 15.09
N LEU A 31 -11.45 -1.46 14.48
CA LEU A 31 -11.08 -1.31 13.07
C LEU A 31 -12.14 -1.89 12.12
N ALA A 32 -12.76 -3.02 12.49
CA ALA A 32 -13.78 -3.70 11.69
C ALA A 32 -15.06 -2.87 11.56
N GLU A 33 -15.46 -2.12 12.59
CA GLU A 33 -16.57 -1.16 12.48
C GLU A 33 -16.25 0.01 11.54
N GLN A 34 -15.00 0.48 11.52
CA GLN A 34 -14.57 1.53 10.59
C GLN A 34 -14.38 1.02 9.15
N TYR A 35 -14.03 -0.25 8.99
CA TYR A 35 -13.93 -0.93 7.69
C TYR A 35 -15.25 -0.90 6.92
N ASN A 36 -16.39 -1.06 7.60
CA ASN A 36 -17.72 -1.02 6.97
C ASN A 36 -18.20 0.41 6.62
N LYS A 37 -17.43 1.45 6.96
CA LYS A 37 -17.85 2.86 6.81
C LYS A 37 -17.06 3.62 5.74
N LEU A 38 -16.00 3.03 5.20
CA LEU A 38 -15.13 3.66 4.20
C LEU A 38 -15.49 3.17 2.79
N ASP A 39 -16.49 3.80 2.19
CA ASP A 39 -16.79 3.60 0.77
C ASP A 39 -15.72 4.30 -0.09
N PHE A 40 -15.00 3.51 -0.87
CA PHE A 40 -14.13 4.04 -1.92
C PHE A 40 -15.00 4.47 -3.09
N ASN A 41 -14.78 5.67 -3.61
CA ASN A 41 -15.39 6.06 -4.87
C ASN A 41 -14.75 5.26 -6.04
N SER A 42 -15.47 5.19 -7.16
CA SER A 42 -15.05 4.45 -8.36
C SER A 42 -13.67 4.85 -8.88
N ILE A 43 -13.28 6.12 -8.72
CA ILE A 43 -11.95 6.61 -9.12
C ILE A 43 -10.86 5.99 -8.23
N THR A 44 -11.03 6.03 -6.90
CA THR A 44 -10.09 5.40 -5.97
C THR A 44 -9.96 3.90 -6.23
N GLU A 45 -11.07 3.20 -6.48
CA GLU A 45 -11.03 1.77 -6.77
C GLU A 45 -10.22 1.47 -8.03
N ASN A 46 -10.44 2.22 -9.10
CA ASN A 46 -9.67 2.12 -10.36
C ASN A 46 -8.17 2.40 -10.15
N ILE A 47 -7.83 3.40 -9.32
CA ILE A 47 -6.43 3.71 -8.98
C ILE A 47 -5.80 2.57 -8.17
N LEU A 48 -6.52 2.01 -7.20
CA LEU A 48 -6.03 0.90 -6.40
C LEU A 48 -5.78 -0.33 -7.26
N TYR A 49 -6.67 -0.66 -8.19
CA TYR A 49 -6.46 -1.77 -9.11
C TYR A 49 -5.27 -1.52 -10.06
N TYR A 50 -5.07 -0.30 -10.54
CA TYR A 50 -3.88 0.07 -11.32
C TYR A 50 -2.58 -0.17 -10.54
N ILE A 51 -2.57 0.18 -9.24
CA ILE A 51 -1.44 -0.11 -8.35
C ILE A 51 -1.24 -1.62 -8.21
N CYS A 52 -2.32 -2.41 -8.15
CA CYS A 52 -2.23 -3.88 -8.08
C CYS A 52 -1.48 -4.45 -9.29
N GLY A 53 -1.74 -3.94 -10.50
CA GLY A 53 -1.00 -4.38 -11.69
C GLY A 53 0.51 -4.15 -11.60
N ASN A 54 0.92 -3.03 -11.00
CA ASN A 54 2.34 -2.73 -10.77
C ASN A 54 2.94 -3.60 -9.66
N ILE A 55 2.15 -3.96 -8.64
CA ILE A 55 2.56 -4.90 -7.59
C ILE A 55 2.79 -6.27 -8.20
N VAL A 56 1.83 -6.79 -8.97
CA VAL A 56 1.95 -8.10 -9.64
C VAL A 56 3.18 -8.13 -10.56
N LYS A 57 3.40 -7.10 -11.37
CA LYS A 57 4.62 -6.97 -12.21
C LYS A 57 5.91 -7.11 -11.39
N LYS A 58 5.96 -6.57 -10.18
CA LYS A 58 7.13 -6.67 -9.29
C LYS A 58 7.24 -8.02 -8.59
N LEU A 59 6.12 -8.70 -8.31
CA LEU A 59 6.11 -9.95 -7.56
C LEU A 59 6.39 -11.17 -8.43
N ILE A 60 5.95 -11.20 -9.68
CA ILE A 60 6.21 -12.32 -10.61
C ILE A 60 7.67 -12.81 -10.60
N PRO A 61 8.70 -11.96 -10.77
CA PRO A 61 10.09 -12.43 -10.77
C PRO A 61 10.58 -12.93 -9.40
N THR A 62 9.86 -12.66 -8.31
CA THR A 62 10.21 -13.09 -6.95
C THR A 62 9.53 -14.40 -6.55
N LEU A 63 8.51 -14.82 -7.29
CA LEU A 63 7.79 -16.06 -7.06
C LEU A 63 8.41 -17.17 -7.91
N LYS A 64 8.63 -18.33 -7.29
CA LYS A 64 9.20 -19.52 -7.96
C LYS A 64 8.15 -20.57 -8.31
N CYS A 65 6.93 -20.40 -7.81
CA CYS A 65 5.85 -21.38 -7.95
C CYS A 65 4.84 -20.87 -8.97
N ASP A 66 4.63 -21.64 -10.03
CA ASP A 66 3.74 -21.25 -11.13
C ASP A 66 2.29 -21.09 -10.66
N GLY A 67 1.80 -21.96 -9.76
CA GLY A 67 0.47 -21.81 -9.15
C GLY A 67 0.33 -20.52 -8.35
N CYS A 68 1.40 -20.04 -7.71
CA CYS A 68 1.39 -18.73 -7.05
C CYS A 68 1.38 -17.56 -8.05
N ILE A 69 2.04 -17.71 -9.19
CA ILE A 69 2.04 -16.71 -10.26
C ILE A 69 0.66 -16.63 -10.90
N GLU A 70 0.03 -17.77 -11.14
CA GLU A 70 -1.34 -17.89 -11.64
C GLU A 70 -2.33 -17.29 -10.65
N ALA A 71 -2.23 -17.61 -9.35
CA ALA A 71 -3.11 -17.07 -8.31
C ALA A 71 -3.14 -15.53 -8.25
N ILE A 72 -2.03 -14.86 -8.55
CA ILE A 72 -1.94 -13.39 -8.48
C ILE A 72 -2.25 -12.68 -9.80
N THR A 73 -2.29 -13.41 -10.91
CA THR A 73 -2.43 -12.85 -12.26
C THR A 73 -3.79 -13.19 -12.83
N GLU A 74 -4.45 -12.22 -13.43
CA GLU A 74 -5.68 -12.48 -14.17
C GLU A 74 -5.33 -12.64 -15.66
N PRO A 75 -5.86 -13.68 -16.35
CA PRO A 75 -5.71 -13.78 -17.79
C PRO A 75 -6.34 -12.56 -18.45
N PHE A 76 -5.65 -11.98 -19.43
CA PHE A 76 -6.21 -10.90 -20.22
C PHE A 76 -7.30 -11.49 -21.11
N ILE A 77 -8.55 -11.14 -20.84
CA ILE A 77 -9.67 -11.47 -21.72
C ILE A 77 -9.82 -10.29 -22.68
N GLU A 78 -9.38 -10.48 -23.92
CA GLU A 78 -9.71 -9.60 -25.06
C GLU A 78 -11.22 -9.69 -25.30
N ASN A 79 -12.00 -8.94 -24.52
CA ASN A 79 -13.35 -8.63 -24.91
C ASN A 79 -13.29 -7.39 -25.80
N ASP A 80 -13.05 -7.59 -27.09
CA ASP A 80 -13.00 -6.55 -28.15
C ASP A 80 -14.25 -5.64 -28.19
N HIS A 81 -15.31 -6.00 -27.46
CA HIS A 81 -16.60 -5.30 -27.47
C HIS A 81 -17.16 -4.95 -26.08
N VAL A 82 -16.40 -5.08 -24.97
CA VAL A 82 -16.90 -4.71 -23.63
C VAL A 82 -16.25 -3.41 -23.16
N TYR A 83 -16.69 -2.29 -23.74
CA TYR A 83 -16.24 -0.95 -23.35
C TYR A 83 -16.88 -0.46 -22.02
N GLN A 84 -17.84 -1.19 -21.43
CA GLN A 84 -18.73 -0.64 -20.40
C GLN A 84 -19.23 -1.62 -19.33
N ASN A 85 -18.43 -2.58 -18.85
CA ASN A 85 -18.75 -3.22 -17.56
C ASN A 85 -18.20 -2.38 -16.40
N ASN A 86 -18.99 -1.38 -15.98
CA ASN A 86 -18.72 -0.45 -14.88
C ASN A 86 -18.61 -1.11 -13.49
N THR A 87 -18.84 -2.41 -13.39
CA THR A 87 -18.92 -3.13 -12.11
C THR A 87 -17.59 -3.58 -11.55
N THR A 88 -16.50 -3.53 -12.33
CA THR A 88 -15.16 -3.89 -11.82
C THR A 88 -14.15 -2.76 -12.03
N PRO A 89 -13.26 -2.50 -11.06
CA PRO A 89 -12.31 -1.39 -11.11
C PRO A 89 -11.15 -1.63 -12.09
N LYS A 90 -11.42 -2.01 -13.35
CA LYS A 90 -10.42 -2.38 -14.35
C LYS A 90 -10.26 -1.35 -15.46
N ASN A 91 -11.30 -0.55 -15.71
CA ASN A 91 -11.42 0.35 -16.86
C ASN A 91 -10.24 1.32 -16.98
N PHE A 92 -9.82 1.93 -15.88
CA PHE A 92 -8.68 2.84 -15.90
C PHE A 92 -7.38 2.13 -16.27
N THR A 93 -7.19 0.91 -15.79
CA THR A 93 -6.00 0.10 -16.08
C THR A 93 -5.98 -0.30 -17.54
N ILE A 94 -7.10 -0.76 -18.08
CA ILE A 94 -7.25 -1.07 -19.52
C ILE A 94 -6.90 0.16 -20.37
N MET A 95 -7.46 1.33 -20.05
CA MET A 95 -7.24 2.58 -20.79
C MET A 95 -5.79 3.07 -20.71
N LYS A 96 -5.10 2.88 -19.58
CA LYS A 96 -3.73 3.38 -19.37
C LYS A 96 -2.64 2.39 -19.69
N ASN A 97 -2.96 1.10 -19.82
CA ASN A 97 -1.97 0.08 -20.11
C ASN A 97 -1.35 0.32 -21.49
N ARG A 98 -0.03 0.14 -21.58
CA ARG A 98 0.74 0.23 -22.83
C ARG A 98 1.37 -1.13 -23.19
N GLY A 99 0.74 -2.22 -22.75
CA GLY A 99 1.21 -3.61 -22.89
C GLY A 99 2.09 -4.12 -21.74
N ASP A 100 2.59 -3.20 -20.91
CA ASP A 100 3.64 -3.49 -19.93
C ASP A 100 3.13 -3.77 -18.51
N LEU A 101 1.85 -3.49 -18.24
CA LEU A 101 1.23 -3.66 -16.93
C LEU A 101 0.45 -4.98 -16.91
N LYS A 102 0.58 -5.73 -15.81
CA LYS A 102 -0.14 -6.99 -15.60
C LYS A 102 -1.52 -6.73 -15.00
N TYR A 103 -2.48 -7.60 -15.31
CA TYR A 103 -3.79 -7.60 -14.67
C TYR A 103 -3.71 -8.43 -13.39
N ALA A 104 -4.15 -7.85 -12.28
CA ALA A 104 -4.11 -8.48 -10.98
C ALA A 104 -5.39 -9.27 -10.74
N SER A 105 -5.28 -10.42 -10.09
CA SER A 105 -6.44 -11.19 -9.65
C SER A 105 -7.25 -10.44 -8.59
N ASP A 106 -8.53 -10.79 -8.46
CA ASP A 106 -9.43 -10.22 -7.44
C ASP A 106 -8.88 -10.42 -6.01
N GLY A 107 -8.15 -11.51 -5.78
CA GLY A 107 -7.48 -11.76 -4.50
C GLY A 107 -6.44 -10.70 -4.14
N VAL A 108 -5.61 -10.30 -5.10
CA VAL A 108 -4.62 -9.22 -4.91
C VAL A 108 -5.34 -7.90 -4.64
N TYR A 109 -6.41 -7.61 -5.39
CA TYR A 109 -7.19 -6.40 -5.19
C TYR A 109 -7.82 -6.34 -3.79
N LYS A 110 -8.41 -7.44 -3.30
CA LYS A 110 -8.95 -7.57 -1.94
C LYS A 110 -7.90 -7.29 -0.86
N ILE A 111 -6.70 -7.84 -1.00
CA ILE A 111 -5.58 -7.58 -0.07
C ILE A 111 -5.23 -6.10 -0.06
N VAL A 112 -5.07 -5.49 -1.24
CA VAL A 112 -4.73 -4.07 -1.37
C VAL A 112 -5.82 -3.16 -0.80
N LYS A 113 -7.09 -3.45 -1.07
CA LYS A 113 -8.24 -2.70 -0.55
C LYS A 113 -8.27 -2.74 0.97
N LEU A 114 -8.14 -3.93 1.57
CA LEU A 114 -8.07 -4.08 3.02
C LEU A 114 -6.86 -3.33 3.62
N THR A 115 -5.71 -3.43 2.97
CA THR A 115 -4.48 -2.75 3.41
C THR A 115 -4.64 -1.23 3.40
N GLU A 116 -5.22 -0.66 2.35
CA GLU A 116 -5.49 0.79 2.26
C GLU A 116 -6.49 1.25 3.31
N THR A 117 -7.53 0.46 3.58
CA THR A 117 -8.50 0.78 4.63
C THR A 117 -7.81 0.86 5.99
N LEU A 118 -7.04 -0.17 6.36
CA LEU A 118 -6.29 -0.19 7.61
C LEU A 118 -5.28 0.96 7.70
N PHE A 119 -4.58 1.25 6.60
CA PHE A 119 -3.66 2.37 6.52
C PHE A 119 -4.37 3.71 6.77
N LYS A 120 -5.48 3.97 6.06
CA LYS A 120 -6.28 5.19 6.24
C LYS A 120 -6.77 5.34 7.68
N THR A 121 -7.29 4.27 8.28
CA THR A 121 -7.75 4.31 9.66
C THR A 121 -6.65 4.74 10.63
N ILE A 122 -5.46 4.17 10.50
CA ILE A 122 -4.31 4.54 11.34
C ILE A 122 -3.91 6.01 11.09
N MET A 123 -3.96 6.48 9.85
CA MET A 123 -3.59 7.85 9.50
C MET A 123 -4.62 8.90 9.96
N VAL A 124 -5.89 8.55 10.09
CA VAL A 124 -6.93 9.44 10.63
C VAL A 124 -6.68 9.72 12.11
N ASP A 125 -6.25 8.71 12.87
CA ASP A 125 -5.86 8.90 14.26
C ASP A 125 -4.43 9.46 14.35
N LYS A 126 -4.31 10.79 14.45
CA LYS A 126 -3.02 11.50 14.56
C LYS A 126 -2.14 11.00 15.71
N LYS A 127 -2.70 10.37 16.75
CA LYS A 127 -1.92 9.76 17.85
C LYS A 127 -1.25 8.46 17.42
N GLN A 128 -1.80 7.77 16.44
CA GLN A 128 -1.31 6.48 15.93
C GLN A 128 -0.27 6.61 14.80
N MET A 129 -0.09 7.80 14.24
CA MET A 129 0.85 8.07 13.15
C MET A 129 2.32 7.80 13.52
N PHE A 130 2.67 7.89 14.81
CA PHE A 130 4.03 7.66 15.33
C PHE A 130 4.22 6.28 15.96
N ILE A 131 3.30 5.34 15.71
CA ILE A 131 3.42 3.99 16.22
C ILE A 131 4.64 3.31 15.59
N LYS A 132 5.58 2.88 16.43
CA LYS A 132 6.67 1.99 16.00
C LYS A 132 6.09 0.73 15.37
N ASN A 133 6.69 0.30 14.25
CA ASN A 133 6.32 -0.93 13.55
C ASN A 133 4.89 -0.94 13.00
N MET A 134 4.38 0.22 12.56
CA MET A 134 3.06 0.36 11.95
C MET A 134 2.86 -0.58 10.75
N ASP A 135 3.88 -0.69 9.90
CA ASP A 135 3.93 -1.60 8.75
C ASP A 135 3.71 -3.06 9.17
N LEU A 136 4.42 -3.51 10.20
CA LEU A 136 4.27 -4.88 10.75
C LEU A 136 2.87 -5.09 11.33
N LYS A 137 2.30 -4.09 12.02
CA LYS A 137 0.94 -4.18 12.56
C LYS A 137 -0.10 -4.32 11.47
N ILE A 138 -0.02 -3.52 10.40
CA ILE A 138 -0.93 -3.63 9.26
C ILE A 138 -0.79 -5.01 8.61
N MET A 139 0.44 -5.49 8.39
CA MET A 139 0.68 -6.82 7.81
C MET A 139 0.06 -7.95 8.64
N ILE A 140 0.23 -7.93 9.96
CA ILE A 140 -0.36 -8.94 10.85
C ILE A 140 -1.89 -8.87 10.79
N SER A 141 -2.47 -7.68 10.80
CA SER A 141 -3.93 -7.52 10.71
C SER A 141 -4.48 -8.04 9.38
N VAL A 142 -3.87 -7.69 8.25
CA VAL A 142 -4.27 -8.20 6.92
C VAL A 142 -4.16 -9.72 6.87
N GLN A 143 -3.05 -10.28 7.37
CA GLN A 143 -2.85 -11.71 7.42
C GLN A 143 -3.95 -12.39 8.26
N ASN A 144 -4.24 -11.90 9.46
CA ASN A 144 -5.24 -12.51 10.35
C ASN A 144 -6.65 -12.43 9.76
N SER A 145 -6.99 -11.36 9.03
CA SER A 145 -8.29 -11.20 8.38
C SER A 145 -8.48 -12.12 7.16
N LEU A 146 -7.40 -12.48 6.46
CA LEU A 146 -7.48 -13.19 5.18
C LEU A 146 -6.95 -14.63 5.21
N ALA A 147 -6.20 -15.01 6.25
CA ALA A 147 -5.57 -16.34 6.35
C ALA A 147 -6.60 -17.48 6.27
N THR A 148 -7.77 -17.30 6.88
CA THR A 148 -8.85 -18.32 6.93
C THR A 148 -9.82 -18.24 5.76
N ASN A 149 -9.66 -17.29 4.83
CA ASN A 149 -10.60 -17.10 3.73
C ASN A 149 -10.34 -18.15 2.64
N ALA A 150 -11.14 -19.22 2.60
CA ALA A 150 -11.01 -20.33 1.64
C ALA A 150 -11.13 -19.91 0.16
N ILE A 151 -11.78 -18.78 -0.14
CA ILE A 151 -11.99 -18.30 -1.51
C ILE A 151 -10.75 -17.56 -2.04
N LEU A 152 -9.86 -17.11 -1.16
CA LEU A 152 -8.67 -16.36 -1.54
C LEU A 152 -7.54 -17.29 -2.00
N PHE A 153 -7.19 -17.21 -3.29
CA PHE A 153 -6.10 -17.97 -3.95
C PHE A 153 -6.26 -19.50 -3.85
N PRO A 154 -7.34 -20.09 -4.40
CA PRO A 154 -7.51 -21.55 -4.41
C PRO A 154 -6.39 -22.28 -5.17
N GLU A 155 -5.74 -21.62 -6.13
CA GLU A 155 -4.62 -22.15 -6.90
C GLU A 155 -3.35 -22.35 -6.04
N CYS A 156 -3.31 -21.72 -4.85
CA CYS A 156 -2.23 -21.93 -3.90
C CYS A 156 -2.37 -23.22 -3.09
N ASP A 157 -3.57 -23.79 -2.98
CA ASP A 157 -3.82 -25.02 -2.21
C ASP A 157 -3.27 -26.26 -2.93
N THR A 158 -3.11 -26.16 -4.25
CA THR A 158 -2.50 -27.18 -5.12
C THR A 158 -1.01 -26.93 -5.37
N CYS A 159 -0.34 -26.08 -4.57
CA CYS A 159 1.10 -25.87 -4.66
C CYS A 159 1.86 -26.97 -3.90
N TRP A 160 2.36 -28.00 -4.60
CA TRP A 160 2.98 -29.20 -3.99
C TRP A 160 4.48 -29.04 -3.66
N ASN A 161 5.01 -27.81 -3.65
CA ASN A 161 6.45 -27.59 -3.64
C ASN A 161 7.09 -27.48 -2.24
N SER A 162 6.32 -27.59 -1.14
CA SER A 162 6.91 -27.66 0.19
C SER A 162 6.88 -29.09 0.72
N THR A 163 7.94 -29.85 0.43
CA THR A 163 8.26 -31.12 1.09
C THR A 163 8.57 -30.95 2.59
N ASP A 164 8.57 -29.72 3.11
CA ASP A 164 8.88 -29.38 4.48
C ASP A 164 7.60 -28.99 5.23
N LEU A 165 7.22 -29.80 6.22
CA LEU A 165 6.06 -29.60 7.11
C LEU A 165 6.12 -28.26 7.86
N LEU A 166 7.31 -27.68 8.00
CA LEU A 166 7.54 -26.40 8.67
C LEU A 166 7.56 -25.21 7.72
N ALA A 167 7.45 -25.44 6.40
CA ALA A 167 7.43 -24.36 5.43
C ALA A 167 6.19 -23.47 5.61
N ARG A 168 6.39 -22.18 5.41
CA ARG A 168 5.28 -21.21 5.44
C ARG A 168 4.31 -21.49 4.30
N PRO A 169 2.99 -21.53 4.53
CA PRO A 169 2.02 -21.67 3.45
C PRO A 169 2.18 -20.56 2.41
N HIS A 170 2.23 -20.93 1.12
CA HIS A 170 2.43 -19.99 0.01
C HIS A 170 1.43 -18.84 0.02
N LYS A 171 0.16 -19.12 0.32
CA LYS A 171 -0.89 -18.11 0.49
C LYS A 171 -0.52 -17.00 1.46
N ILE A 172 0.05 -17.37 2.62
CA ILE A 172 0.48 -16.40 3.63
C ILE A 172 1.68 -15.61 3.12
N ASP A 173 2.62 -16.24 2.42
CA ASP A 173 3.76 -15.55 1.81
C ASP A 173 3.30 -14.51 0.76
N ILE A 174 2.36 -14.87 -0.12
CA ILE A 174 1.76 -13.95 -1.10
C ILE A 174 1.07 -12.78 -0.39
N ILE A 175 0.22 -13.04 0.61
CA ILE A 175 -0.46 -11.97 1.37
C ILE A 175 0.57 -10.99 1.93
N ASN A 176 1.65 -11.48 2.54
CA ASN A 176 2.69 -10.64 3.11
C ASN A 176 3.46 -9.85 2.04
N LYS A 177 3.85 -10.50 0.94
CA LYS A 177 4.55 -9.85 -0.18
C LYS A 177 3.71 -8.75 -0.83
N VAL A 178 2.43 -9.01 -1.10
CA VAL A 178 1.48 -8.01 -1.65
C VAL A 178 1.33 -6.84 -0.67
N THR A 179 1.04 -7.12 0.59
CA THR A 179 0.83 -6.10 1.63
C THR A 179 2.07 -5.23 1.79
N ARG A 180 3.26 -5.84 1.89
CA ARG A 180 4.55 -5.14 2.02
C ARG A 180 4.81 -4.24 0.81
N THR A 181 4.61 -4.75 -0.39
CA THR A 181 4.86 -4.00 -1.63
C THR A 181 3.92 -2.82 -1.74
N TYR A 182 2.64 -2.99 -1.39
CA TYR A 182 1.67 -1.91 -1.34
C TYR A 182 2.04 -0.85 -0.30
N LEU A 183 2.35 -1.25 0.94
CA LEU A 183 2.72 -0.33 2.01
C LEU A 183 3.95 0.50 1.64
N ASN A 184 4.95 -0.08 0.98
CA ASN A 184 6.13 0.66 0.50
C ASN A 184 5.73 1.78 -0.49
N VAL A 185 4.84 1.48 -1.45
CA VAL A 185 4.32 2.49 -2.38
C VAL A 185 3.53 3.56 -1.63
N ARG A 186 2.70 3.15 -0.69
CA ARG A 186 1.78 4.03 0.03
C ARG A 186 2.49 4.96 0.99
N LEU A 187 3.43 4.44 1.79
CA LEU A 187 4.26 5.20 2.71
C LEU A 187 5.13 6.22 1.95
N TYR A 188 5.72 5.81 0.82
CA TYR A 188 6.48 6.73 -0.03
C TYR A 188 5.60 7.86 -0.56
N SER A 189 4.45 7.53 -1.15
CA SER A 189 3.49 8.52 -1.63
C SER A 189 3.03 9.48 -0.53
N TYR A 190 2.70 8.94 0.64
CA TYR A 190 2.26 9.73 1.78
C TYR A 190 3.38 10.66 2.29
N SER A 191 4.61 10.19 2.39
CA SER A 191 5.77 11.00 2.79
C SER A 191 6.03 12.16 1.82
N ASN A 192 5.81 11.96 0.52
CA ASN A 192 5.93 13.01 -0.48
C ASN A 192 4.82 14.06 -0.33
N ILE A 193 3.58 13.62 -0.10
CA ILE A 193 2.44 14.51 0.15
C ILE A 193 2.71 15.34 1.41
N THR A 194 3.05 14.71 2.55
CA THR A 194 3.32 15.42 3.80
C THR A 194 4.51 16.37 3.67
N SER A 195 5.60 15.95 3.04
CA SER A 195 6.76 16.82 2.82
C SER A 195 6.41 18.02 1.92
N SER A 196 5.58 17.84 0.89
CA SER A 196 5.15 18.95 0.04
C SER A 196 4.29 19.95 0.80
N ILE A 197 3.37 19.47 1.65
CA ILE A 197 2.55 20.31 2.54
C ILE A 197 3.45 21.06 3.53
N MET A 198 4.39 20.38 4.19
CA MET A 198 5.33 21.02 5.13
C MET A 198 6.22 22.06 4.44
N LYS A 199 6.68 21.79 3.21
CA LYS A 199 7.45 22.74 2.40
C LYS A 199 6.67 23.98 1.99
N THR A 200 5.33 23.94 1.94
CA THR A 200 4.53 25.17 1.68
C THR A 200 4.65 26.21 2.78
N ALA A 201 4.95 25.84 4.03
CA ALA A 201 5.30 26.79 5.08
C ALA A 201 6.63 27.53 4.78
N SER A 202 7.55 26.90 4.04
CA SER A 202 8.83 27.51 3.60
C SER A 202 8.75 28.28 2.29
N LYS A 203 7.61 28.27 1.57
CA LYS A 203 7.45 29.10 0.34
C LYS A 203 7.59 30.60 0.61
N ARG A 204 7.56 31.05 1.88
CA ARG A 204 7.89 32.42 2.28
C ARG A 204 9.36 32.83 2.06
N GLN A 205 10.23 31.90 1.64
CA GLN A 205 11.63 32.20 1.27
C GLN A 205 11.91 32.13 -0.24
N LYS A 206 10.88 32.06 -1.10
CA LYS A 206 11.04 32.09 -2.56
C LYS A 206 10.80 33.47 -3.19
N LEU A 207 10.94 34.55 -2.42
CA LEU A 207 11.25 35.88 -2.97
C LEU A 207 12.77 35.96 -3.12
N SER A 208 13.31 35.23 -4.09
CA SER A 208 14.72 35.25 -4.44
C SER A 208 15.17 36.68 -4.81
N LYS A 209 16.47 36.96 -4.61
CA LYS A 209 17.17 38.26 -4.80
C LYS A 209 16.69 39.15 -5.97
N THR A 210 16.09 38.58 -7.02
CA THR A 210 15.48 39.27 -8.16
C THR A 210 14.48 40.37 -7.79
N ILE A 211 13.64 40.20 -6.77
CA ILE A 211 12.69 41.27 -6.34
C ILE A 211 13.40 42.39 -5.58
N LEU A 212 14.42 42.04 -4.79
CA LEU A 212 15.32 43.00 -4.14
C LEU A 212 16.09 43.83 -5.18
N PHE A 213 16.62 43.18 -6.22
CA PHE A 213 17.28 43.87 -7.34
C PHE A 213 16.30 44.71 -8.17
N TYR A 214 15.07 44.23 -8.40
CA TYR A 214 14.04 44.99 -9.12
C TYR A 214 13.65 46.27 -8.37
N ASN A 215 13.49 46.18 -7.04
CA ASN A 215 13.16 47.35 -6.21
C ASN A 215 14.35 48.30 -6.01
N MET A 216 15.59 47.80 -5.87
CA MET A 216 16.78 48.65 -5.82
C MET A 216 17.01 49.42 -7.13
N LYS A 217 16.83 48.76 -8.28
CA LYS A 217 16.99 49.43 -9.59
C LYS A 217 15.91 50.48 -9.84
N LYS A 218 14.69 50.26 -9.31
CA LYS A 218 13.57 51.22 -9.36
C LYS A 218 13.84 52.45 -8.48
N LEU A 219 14.45 52.29 -7.30
CA LEU A 219 14.86 53.40 -6.44
C LEU A 219 15.99 54.26 -7.06
N LEU A 220 16.98 53.64 -7.69
CA LEU A 220 18.06 54.36 -8.40
C LEU A 220 17.56 55.15 -9.62
N THR A 221 16.53 54.64 -10.31
CA THR A 221 15.93 55.35 -11.45
C THR A 221 14.99 56.49 -11.03
N TYR A 222 14.46 56.47 -9.80
CA TYR A 222 13.73 57.61 -9.24
C TYR A 222 14.66 58.73 -8.76
N GLN A 223 15.85 58.42 -8.24
CA GLN A 223 16.82 59.43 -7.84
C GLN A 223 17.43 60.18 -9.04
N ASN A 224 17.61 59.50 -10.18
CA ASN A 224 18.13 60.13 -11.41
C ASN A 224 17.10 60.93 -12.21
N LYS A 225 15.84 61.02 -11.76
CA LYS A 225 14.79 61.87 -12.37
C LYS A 225 14.48 63.13 -11.55
N LEU A 226 15.17 63.31 -10.43
CA LEU A 226 15.02 64.45 -9.51
C LEU A 226 16.26 65.38 -9.49
N CYS A 227 17.16 65.23 -10.47
CA CYS A 227 18.25 66.16 -10.76
C CYS A 227 18.10 66.74 -12.16
#